data_AF-A0A963C5Y3-F1
#
_entry.id   AF-A0A963C5Y3-F1
#
_cell.length_a   1.000
_cell.length_b   1.000
_cell.length_c   1.000
_cell.angle_alpha   90.00
_cell.angle_beta   90.00
_cell.angle_gamma   90.00
#
_symmetry.space_group_name_H-M   'P 1'
#
loop_
_entity.id
_entity.type
_entity.pdbx_description
1 polymer ?
#
loop_
_entity_poly.entity_id
_entity_poly.type
_entity_poly.pdbx_seq_one_letter_code
_entity_poly.pdbx_strand_id
1 'polypeptide(L)'
;MKTHFVAVLWGLTFAWGATNAQAAEPLPLFDAHLHYNVEAQEPYPLDHVLKLFRDNRVTGILANSRPNDGTRALYEAKPKDVWVVPFIRPYIVQPDRHTWFNDPKIFALIESEHKRGYYQGIGEFHLFGKDAKTEWVKKTVDFAVAHNLYLHAHSDDEAVDILFA
;
A
#
# COMPACT_ATOMS: atom_id res chain seq x y z
N MET A 1 -46.21 -76.74 11.09
CA MET A 1 -45.67 -76.33 9.77
C MET A 1 -44.87 -75.05 9.99
N LYS A 2 -43.55 -75.10 9.84
CA LYS A 2 -42.64 -73.94 9.94
C LYS A 2 -42.40 -73.45 8.51
N THR A 3 -42.75 -72.21 8.21
CA THR A 3 -42.43 -71.56 6.93
C THR A 3 -41.28 -70.57 7.15
N HIS A 4 -40.21 -70.77 6.39
CA HIS A 4 -38.98 -69.97 6.45
C HIS A 4 -39.15 -68.62 5.74
N PHE A 5 -38.66 -67.56 6.37
CA PHE A 5 -38.44 -66.26 5.73
C PHE A 5 -37.16 -66.29 4.91
N VAL A 6 -37.20 -65.79 3.67
CA VAL A 6 -36.01 -65.40 2.91
C VAL A 6 -36.10 -63.89 2.72
N ALA A 7 -35.17 -63.16 3.33
CA ALA A 7 -35.01 -61.73 3.12
C ALA A 7 -34.06 -61.52 1.94
N VAL A 8 -34.51 -60.79 0.92
CA VAL A 8 -33.66 -60.31 -0.18
C VAL A 8 -33.17 -58.92 0.20
N LEU A 9 -31.88 -58.78 0.46
CA LEU A 9 -31.23 -57.48 0.63
C LEU A 9 -30.94 -56.87 -0.76
N TRP A 10 -31.57 -55.74 -1.04
CA TRP A 10 -31.15 -54.84 -2.11
C TRP A 10 -30.09 -53.88 -1.56
N GLY A 11 -28.84 -54.04 -2.00
CA GLY A 11 -27.77 -53.09 -1.70
C GLY A 11 -27.93 -51.82 -2.54
N LEU A 12 -28.25 -50.71 -1.88
CA LEU A 12 -28.18 -49.37 -2.47
C LEU A 12 -26.74 -48.86 -2.35
N THR A 13 -26.00 -48.83 -3.45
CA THR A 13 -24.73 -48.11 -3.55
C THR A 13 -25.01 -46.61 -3.70
N PHE A 14 -24.83 -45.85 -2.62
CA PHE A 14 -24.76 -44.40 -2.70
C PHE A 14 -23.45 -43.99 -3.35
N ALA A 15 -23.50 -43.54 -4.60
CA ALA A 15 -22.41 -42.82 -5.23
C ALA A 15 -22.29 -41.44 -4.56
N TRP A 16 -21.37 -41.33 -3.60
CA TRP A 16 -20.98 -40.04 -3.03
C TRP A 16 -20.27 -39.25 -4.12
N GLY A 17 -21.02 -38.39 -4.82
CA GLY A 17 -20.44 -37.40 -5.71
C GLY A 17 -19.55 -36.49 -4.88
N ALA A 18 -18.24 -36.70 -4.91
CA ALA A 18 -17.27 -35.76 -4.40
C ALA A 18 -17.41 -34.49 -5.23
N THR A 19 -18.16 -33.52 -4.73
CA THR A 19 -18.06 -32.15 -5.22
C THR A 19 -16.64 -31.69 -4.89
N ASN A 20 -15.76 -31.71 -5.90
CA ASN A 20 -14.49 -30.99 -5.81
C ASN A 20 -14.86 -29.52 -5.56
N ALA A 21 -14.76 -29.10 -4.30
CA ALA A 21 -14.78 -27.70 -3.96
C ALA A 21 -13.50 -27.12 -4.56
N GLN A 22 -13.60 -26.60 -5.79
CA GLN A 22 -12.52 -25.86 -6.42
C GLN A 22 -12.24 -24.68 -5.48
N ALA A 23 -11.08 -24.67 -4.84
CA ALA A 23 -10.66 -23.52 -4.06
C ALA A 23 -10.72 -22.30 -4.97
N ALA A 24 -11.44 -21.25 -4.55
CA ALA A 24 -11.51 -20.02 -5.31
C ALA A 24 -10.09 -19.47 -5.46
N GLU A 25 -9.70 -19.11 -6.68
CA GLU A 25 -8.44 -18.44 -6.93
C GLU A 25 -8.36 -17.17 -6.06
N PRO A 26 -7.26 -16.94 -5.32
CA PRO A 26 -7.13 -15.77 -4.47
C PRO A 26 -7.39 -14.48 -5.25
N LEU A 27 -8.13 -13.54 -4.65
CA LEU A 27 -8.40 -12.25 -5.29
C LEU A 27 -7.09 -11.46 -5.46
N PRO A 28 -6.96 -10.66 -6.53
CA PRO A 28 -5.85 -9.71 -6.65
C PRO A 28 -5.88 -8.71 -5.48
N LEU A 29 -4.69 -8.37 -4.98
CA LEU A 29 -4.51 -7.42 -3.88
C LEU A 29 -4.03 -6.06 -4.38
N PHE A 30 -4.52 -5.01 -3.73
CA PHE A 30 -3.95 -3.67 -3.78
C PHE A 30 -3.37 -3.34 -2.41
N ASP A 31 -2.05 -3.20 -2.33
CA ASP A 31 -1.39 -2.76 -1.10
C ASP A 31 -1.48 -1.23 -1.00
N ALA A 32 -2.39 -0.75 -0.17
CA ALA A 32 -2.61 0.68 0.02
C ALA A 32 -1.55 1.37 0.89
N HIS A 33 -0.56 0.63 1.42
CA HIS A 33 0.41 1.17 2.38
C HIS A 33 1.77 0.46 2.32
N LEU A 34 2.50 0.64 1.22
CA LEU A 34 3.83 0.06 1.06
C LEU A 34 4.95 1.05 1.44
N HIS A 35 5.88 0.60 2.28
CA HIS A 35 7.14 1.29 2.57
C HIS A 35 8.34 0.55 1.99
N TYR A 36 8.87 1.00 0.85
CA TYR A 36 10.09 0.45 0.28
C TYR A 36 11.32 1.31 0.63
N ASN A 37 11.50 1.50 1.94
CA ASN A 37 12.57 2.33 2.53
C ASN A 37 13.96 1.75 2.24
N VAL A 38 15.00 2.57 2.44
CA VAL A 38 16.40 2.17 2.23
C VAL A 38 16.78 0.86 2.94
N GLU A 39 16.26 0.60 4.14
CA GLU A 39 16.53 -0.64 4.89
C GLU A 39 15.94 -1.89 4.23
N ALA A 40 14.89 -1.76 3.41
CA ALA A 40 14.25 -2.87 2.73
C ALA A 40 14.98 -3.28 1.43
N GLN A 41 15.77 -2.38 0.84
CA GLN A 41 16.31 -2.56 -0.51
C GLN A 41 17.45 -3.59 -0.58
N GLU A 42 18.22 -3.76 0.51
CA GLU A 42 19.27 -4.78 0.57
C GLU A 42 18.69 -6.21 0.70
N PRO A 43 17.83 -6.51 1.71
CA PRO A 43 17.25 -7.85 1.84
C PRO A 43 16.22 -8.16 0.74
N TYR A 44 15.60 -7.14 0.15
CA TYR A 44 14.63 -7.28 -0.94
C TYR A 44 14.99 -6.36 -2.10
N PRO A 45 15.95 -6.72 -2.96
CA PRO A 45 16.26 -5.96 -4.17
C PRO A 45 15.04 -5.83 -5.10
N LEU A 46 15.09 -4.86 -6.02
CA LEU A 46 13.94 -4.48 -6.85
C LEU A 46 13.35 -5.64 -7.67
N ASP A 47 14.19 -6.48 -8.26
CA ASP A 47 13.74 -7.66 -9.01
C ASP A 47 13.06 -8.70 -8.12
N HIS A 48 13.58 -8.89 -6.91
CA HIS A 48 13.01 -9.75 -5.89
C HIS A 48 11.64 -9.24 -5.41
N VAL A 49 11.50 -7.96 -5.06
CA VAL A 49 10.22 -7.41 -4.59
C VAL A 49 9.15 -7.44 -5.71
N LEU A 50 9.53 -7.15 -6.96
CA LEU A 50 8.62 -7.27 -8.10
C LEU A 50 8.18 -8.72 -8.34
N LYS A 51 9.06 -9.70 -8.07
CA LYS A 51 8.69 -11.12 -8.11
C LYS A 51 7.72 -11.47 -6.99
N LEU A 52 7.94 -10.99 -5.77
CA LEU A 52 7.05 -11.22 -4.64
C LEU A 52 5.64 -10.69 -4.91
N PHE A 53 5.51 -9.51 -5.53
CA PHE A 53 4.20 -8.99 -5.92
C PHE A 53 3.47 -9.93 -6.88
N ARG A 54 4.16 -10.43 -7.92
CA ARG A 54 3.58 -11.38 -8.88
C ARG A 54 3.16 -12.70 -8.21
N ASP A 55 4.07 -13.30 -7.44
CA ASP A 55 3.83 -14.58 -6.78
C ASP A 55 2.66 -14.52 -5.78
N ASN A 56 2.43 -13.36 -5.17
CA ASN A 56 1.39 -13.13 -4.17
C ASN A 56 0.17 -12.36 -4.72
N ARG A 57 0.09 -12.18 -6.05
CA ARG A 57 -1.04 -11.49 -6.73
C ARG A 57 -1.31 -10.08 -6.21
N VAL A 58 -0.26 -9.37 -5.80
CA VAL A 58 -0.30 -7.92 -5.56
C VAL A 58 -0.24 -7.24 -6.92
N THR A 59 -1.38 -6.71 -7.35
CA THR A 59 -1.55 -6.11 -8.69
C THR A 59 -1.56 -4.59 -8.66
N GLY A 60 -1.55 -3.99 -7.48
CA GLY A 60 -1.32 -2.57 -7.31
C GLY A 60 -0.75 -2.23 -5.95
N ILE A 61 -0.01 -1.13 -5.89
CA ILE A 61 0.66 -0.64 -4.68
C ILE A 61 0.57 0.88 -4.61
N LEU A 62 0.28 1.40 -3.42
CA LEU A 62 0.59 2.78 -3.05
C LEU A 62 1.98 2.78 -2.41
N ALA A 63 2.98 3.17 -3.19
CA ALA A 63 4.37 3.12 -2.80
C ALA A 63 4.83 4.46 -2.25
N ASN A 64 5.48 4.42 -1.08
CA ASN A 64 6.29 5.52 -0.58
C ASN A 64 7.58 4.96 0.05
N SER A 65 8.61 5.80 0.18
CA SER A 65 9.90 5.36 0.71
C SER A 65 10.67 6.52 1.32
N ARG A 66 11.56 6.19 2.26
CA ARG A 66 12.53 7.11 2.85
C ARG A 66 13.97 6.67 2.53
N PRO A 67 14.78 7.54 1.90
CA PRO A 67 14.33 8.63 1.01
C PRO A 67 13.49 8.09 -0.16
N ASN A 68 13.10 8.96 -1.09
CA ASN A 68 12.17 8.61 -2.17
C ASN A 68 12.75 7.66 -3.25
N ASP A 69 14.03 7.28 -3.18
CA ASP A 69 14.70 6.36 -4.13
C ASP A 69 13.98 5.04 -4.35
N GLY A 70 13.46 4.40 -3.29
CA GLY A 70 12.72 3.13 -3.43
C GLY A 70 11.42 3.29 -4.22
N THR A 71 10.68 4.37 -3.95
CA THR A 71 9.45 4.72 -4.67
C THR A 71 9.74 4.98 -6.15
N ARG A 72 10.82 5.72 -6.44
CA ARG A 72 11.28 5.95 -7.81
C ARG A 72 11.63 4.64 -8.50
N ALA A 73 12.42 3.79 -7.85
CA ALA A 73 12.83 2.51 -8.41
C ALA A 73 11.63 1.63 -8.77
N LEU A 74 10.61 1.56 -7.90
CA LEU A 74 9.38 0.81 -8.16
C LEU A 74 8.59 1.37 -9.35
N TYR A 75 8.40 2.70 -9.41
CA TYR A 75 7.64 3.33 -10.49
C TYR A 75 8.39 3.28 -11.83
N GLU A 76 9.67 3.62 -11.83
CA GLU A 76 10.51 3.73 -13.03
C GLU A 76 10.84 2.37 -13.65
N ALA A 77 10.73 1.27 -12.89
CA ALA A 77 10.78 -0.08 -13.43
C ALA A 77 9.64 -0.42 -14.41
N LYS A 78 8.53 0.33 -14.37
CA LYS A 78 7.34 0.13 -15.22
C LYS A 78 6.89 -1.35 -15.30
N PRO A 79 6.66 -2.02 -14.15
CA PRO A 79 6.23 -3.40 -14.15
C PRO A 79 4.88 -3.54 -14.88
N LYS A 80 4.74 -4.58 -15.70
CA LYS A 80 3.52 -4.81 -16.49
C LYS A 80 2.33 -5.32 -15.66
N ASP A 81 2.64 -6.01 -14.56
CA ASP A 81 1.64 -6.75 -13.77
C ASP A 81 1.26 -6.03 -12.46
N VAL A 82 1.88 -4.88 -12.16
CA VAL A 82 1.68 -4.13 -10.92
C VAL A 82 1.44 -2.66 -11.24
N TRP A 83 0.30 -2.13 -10.84
CA TRP A 83 0.03 -0.70 -10.88
C TRP A 83 0.73 0.01 -9.71
N VAL A 84 1.74 0.82 -10.01
CA VAL A 84 2.47 1.59 -9.00
C VAL A 84 1.87 3.00 -8.88
N VAL A 85 1.38 3.35 -7.70
CA VAL A 85 0.91 4.69 -7.33
C VAL A 85 1.97 5.34 -6.44
N PRO A 86 2.86 6.19 -6.98
CA PRO A 86 3.98 6.75 -6.23
C PRO A 86 3.54 7.96 -5.40
N PHE A 87 3.90 7.96 -4.12
CA PHE A 87 3.73 9.09 -3.21
C PHE A 87 5.09 9.63 -2.76
N ILE A 88 5.19 10.95 -2.63
CA ILE A 88 6.37 11.62 -2.10
C ILE A 88 6.34 11.49 -0.59
N ARG A 89 7.24 10.70 0.00
CA ARG A 89 7.39 10.67 1.46
C ARG A 89 8.20 11.89 1.90
N PRO A 90 7.71 12.70 2.87
CA PRO A 90 8.42 13.92 3.29
C PRO A 90 9.55 13.64 4.29
N TYR A 91 10.35 12.58 4.07
CA TYR A 91 11.44 12.17 4.97
C TYR A 91 12.74 11.94 4.19
N ILE A 92 13.84 12.51 4.67
CA ILE A 92 15.20 12.20 4.24
C ILE A 92 15.78 11.11 5.15
N VAL A 93 15.63 11.27 6.47
CA VAL A 93 16.13 10.37 7.52
C VAL A 93 15.03 9.97 8.50
N GLN A 94 15.20 8.86 9.24
CA GLN A 94 14.17 8.35 10.15
C GLN A 94 13.58 9.42 11.09
N PRO A 95 14.40 10.28 11.73
CA PRO A 95 13.89 11.29 12.66
C PRO A 95 12.92 12.30 12.04
N ASP A 96 12.98 12.53 10.73
CA ASP A 96 12.11 13.51 10.05
C ASP A 96 10.63 13.19 10.26
N ARG A 97 10.28 11.93 10.59
CA ARG A 97 8.91 11.55 10.95
C ARG A 97 8.33 12.37 12.09
N HIS A 98 9.16 12.92 12.96
CA HIS A 98 8.75 13.72 14.11
C HIS A 98 8.98 15.22 13.93
N THR A 99 9.59 15.65 12.82
CA THR A 99 10.07 17.04 12.68
C THR A 99 9.78 17.67 11.32
N TRP A 100 9.32 16.89 10.33
CA TRP A 100 9.12 17.36 8.95
C TRP A 100 8.22 18.61 8.87
N PHE A 101 7.20 18.67 9.72
CA PHE A 101 6.23 19.76 9.80
C PHE A 101 6.85 21.08 10.29
N ASN A 102 8.13 21.11 10.65
CA ASN A 102 8.86 22.32 11.03
C ASN A 102 10.14 22.53 10.22
N ASP A 103 10.40 21.75 9.17
CA ASP A 103 11.65 21.80 8.42
C ASP A 103 11.46 22.29 6.96
N PRO A 104 11.94 23.51 6.61
CA PRO A 104 11.90 24.01 5.23
C PRO A 104 12.59 23.09 4.20
N LYS A 105 13.60 22.32 4.63
CA LYS A 105 14.33 21.41 3.73
C LYS A 105 13.46 20.28 3.24
N ILE A 106 12.49 19.84 4.05
CA ILE A 106 11.54 18.82 3.64
C ILE A 106 10.56 19.37 2.61
N PHE A 107 10.10 20.62 2.76
CA PHE A 107 9.28 21.23 1.72
C PHE A 107 10.05 21.34 0.39
N ALA A 108 11.32 21.74 0.43
CA ALA A 108 12.18 21.75 -0.76
C ALA A 108 12.37 20.35 -1.39
N LEU A 109 12.44 19.29 -0.57
CA LEU A 109 12.43 17.90 -1.06
C LEU A 109 11.12 17.59 -1.81
N ILE A 110 9.97 17.97 -1.26
CA ILE A 110 8.66 17.75 -1.91
C ILE A 110 8.61 18.42 -3.27
N GLU A 111 8.99 19.70 -3.34
CA GLU A 111 9.04 20.45 -4.60
C GLU A 111 9.99 19.81 -5.61
N SER A 112 11.14 19.30 -5.14
CA SER A 112 12.13 18.64 -5.97
C SER A 112 11.62 17.32 -6.55
N GLU A 113 11.02 16.46 -5.74
CA GLU A 113 10.47 15.18 -6.22
C GLU A 113 9.28 15.39 -7.16
N HIS A 114 8.40 16.36 -6.88
CA HIS A 114 7.25 16.65 -7.73
C HIS A 114 7.63 17.02 -9.18
N LYS A 115 8.78 17.68 -9.39
CA LYS A 115 9.29 18.03 -10.74
C LYS A 115 9.46 16.82 -11.67
N ARG A 116 9.48 15.59 -11.14
CA ARG A 116 9.49 14.35 -11.93
C ARG A 116 8.17 14.07 -12.65
N GLY A 117 7.07 14.66 -12.18
CA GLY A 117 5.80 14.71 -12.89
C GLY A 117 4.93 13.45 -12.82
N TYR A 118 5.30 12.44 -12.02
CA TYR A 118 4.54 11.19 -11.92
C TYR A 118 3.93 10.91 -10.55
N TYR A 119 4.29 11.68 -9.51
CA TYR A 119 3.74 11.51 -8.18
C TYR A 119 2.24 11.79 -8.13
N GLN A 120 1.51 10.98 -7.36
CA GLN A 120 0.06 11.10 -7.19
C GLN A 120 -0.32 11.66 -5.81
N GLY A 121 0.62 11.73 -4.88
CA GLY A 121 0.34 12.21 -3.53
C GLY A 121 1.59 12.48 -2.70
N ILE A 122 1.36 12.99 -1.49
CA ILE A 122 2.37 13.28 -0.47
C ILE A 122 2.05 12.44 0.77
N GLY A 123 3.04 11.71 1.25
CA GLY A 123 2.97 10.82 2.40
C GLY A 123 3.53 9.42 2.11
N GLU A 124 3.41 8.46 3.03
CA GLU A 124 2.86 8.61 4.37
C GLU A 124 3.64 9.64 5.21
N PHE A 125 2.93 10.54 5.88
CA PHE A 125 3.50 11.42 6.90
C PHE A 125 2.78 11.29 8.24
N HIS A 126 3.51 11.48 9.32
CA HIS A 126 3.00 11.50 10.69
C HIS A 126 2.70 12.94 11.10
N LEU A 127 1.51 13.18 11.64
CA LEU A 127 1.10 14.52 12.04
C LEU A 127 0.04 14.44 13.14
N PHE A 128 0.26 15.09 14.28
CA PHE A 128 -0.58 14.94 15.47
C PHE A 128 -0.95 16.29 16.08
N GLY A 129 -2.21 16.42 16.48
CA GLY A 129 -2.76 17.60 17.12
C GLY A 129 -2.30 18.93 16.49
N LYS A 130 -1.76 19.80 17.33
CA LYS A 130 -1.36 21.17 16.95
C LYS A 130 -0.12 21.24 16.05
N ASP A 131 0.63 20.15 15.88
CA ASP A 131 1.74 20.12 14.91
C ASP A 131 1.21 20.34 13.47
N ALA A 132 -0.07 20.06 13.22
CA ALA A 132 -0.73 20.36 11.94
C ALA A 132 -0.87 21.87 11.64
N LYS A 133 -0.71 22.75 12.64
CA LYS A 133 -0.90 24.21 12.47
C LYS A 133 0.33 24.94 11.96
N THR A 134 1.42 24.24 11.71
CA THR A 134 2.67 24.88 11.30
C THR A 134 2.57 25.44 9.90
N GLU A 135 3.37 26.47 9.60
CA GLU A 135 3.39 27.08 8.28
C GLU A 135 3.82 26.09 7.18
N TRP A 136 4.64 25.09 7.51
CA TRP A 136 5.16 24.11 6.55
C TRP A 136 4.14 23.04 6.22
N VAL A 137 3.29 22.63 7.18
CA VAL A 137 2.13 21.79 6.88
C VAL A 137 1.18 22.53 5.97
N LYS A 138 0.83 23.80 6.31
CA LYS A 138 -0.04 24.61 5.46
C LYS A 138 0.51 24.74 4.03
N LYS A 139 1.79 25.07 3.87
CA LYS A 139 2.45 25.15 2.55
C LYS A 139 2.38 23.81 1.80
N THR A 140 2.56 22.69 2.50
CA THR A 140 2.46 21.34 1.90
C THR A 140 1.04 21.03 1.43
N VAL A 141 0.01 21.38 2.22
CA VAL A 141 -1.39 21.21 1.83
C VAL A 141 -1.74 22.10 0.64
N ASP A 142 -1.39 23.39 0.70
CA ASP A 142 -1.62 24.33 -0.40
C ASP A 142 -0.96 23.84 -1.70
N PHE A 143 0.26 23.31 -1.61
CA PHE A 143 0.97 22.70 -2.73
C PHE A 143 0.25 21.46 -3.26
N ALA A 144 -0.22 20.57 -2.37
CA ALA A 144 -0.96 19.39 -2.78
C ALA A 144 -2.26 19.75 -3.53
N VAL A 145 -3.00 20.73 -3.02
CA VAL A 145 -4.22 21.25 -3.67
C VAL A 145 -3.90 21.85 -5.04
N ALA A 146 -2.89 22.71 -5.13
CA ALA A 146 -2.49 23.37 -6.38
C ALA A 146 -2.06 22.38 -7.48
N HIS A 147 -1.56 21.21 -7.07
CA HIS A 147 -1.07 20.16 -7.98
C HIS A 147 -1.97 18.93 -8.06
N ASN A 148 -3.18 18.98 -7.46
CA ASN A 148 -4.12 17.87 -7.44
C ASN A 148 -3.50 16.56 -6.92
N LEU A 149 -2.75 16.65 -5.82
CA LEU A 149 -2.09 15.54 -5.14
C LEU A 149 -2.91 15.09 -3.93
N TYR A 150 -2.99 13.78 -3.71
CA TYR A 150 -3.59 13.21 -2.50
C TYR A 150 -2.68 13.36 -1.28
N LEU A 151 -3.25 13.41 -0.08
CA LEU A 151 -2.51 13.32 1.17
C LEU A 151 -2.67 11.93 1.79
N HIS A 152 -1.56 11.31 2.18
CA HIS A 152 -1.56 10.07 2.96
C HIS A 152 -1.09 10.38 4.38
N ALA A 153 -2.04 10.71 5.24
CA ALA A 153 -1.79 11.15 6.61
C ALA A 153 -1.91 10.00 7.61
N HIS A 154 -0.89 9.85 8.45
CA HIS A 154 -0.93 9.09 9.69
C HIS A 154 -1.15 10.08 10.83
N SER A 155 -2.40 10.22 11.25
CA SER A 155 -2.82 11.35 12.08
C SER A 155 -3.92 11.00 13.09
N ASP A 156 -4.02 11.84 14.12
CA ASP A 156 -5.16 11.89 15.02
C ASP A 156 -6.28 12.77 14.46
N ASP A 157 -7.41 12.81 15.16
CA ASP A 157 -8.61 13.57 14.79
C ASP A 157 -8.37 15.09 14.76
N GLU A 158 -7.70 15.66 15.77
CA GLU A 158 -7.38 17.10 15.78
C GLU A 158 -6.53 17.49 14.56
N ALA A 159 -5.51 16.70 14.20
CA ALA A 159 -4.69 16.98 13.02
C ALA A 159 -5.51 16.88 11.72
N VAL A 160 -6.40 15.90 11.60
CA VAL A 160 -7.29 15.76 10.42
C VAL A 160 -8.20 16.97 10.30
N ASP A 161 -8.85 17.40 11.38
CA ASP A 161 -9.72 18.60 11.36
C ASP A 161 -8.96 19.85 10.90
N ILE A 162 -7.70 20.00 11.34
CA ILE A 162 -6.85 21.12 10.93
C ILE A 162 -6.47 21.04 9.44
N LEU A 163 -6.21 19.84 8.90
CA LEU A 163 -5.89 19.66 7.49
C LEU A 163 -7.05 20.02 6.55
N PHE A 164 -8.29 19.86 7.02
CA PHE A 164 -9.52 20.17 6.25
C PHE A 164 -10.05 21.60 6.45
N ALA A 165 -9.52 22.35 7.42
CA ALA A 165 -9.96 23.71 7.76
C ALA A 165 -9.39 24.79 6.82
#